data_AF-A0AAN6U9C3-F1
#
_entry.id   AF-A0AAN6U9C3-F1
#
_cell.length_a   1.000
_cell.length_b   1.000
_cell.length_c   1.000
_cell.angle_alpha   90.00
_cell.angle_beta   90.00
_cell.angle_gamma   90.00
#
_symmetry.space_group_name_H-M   'P 1'
#
loop_
_entity.id
_entity.type
_entity.pdbx_description
1 polymer ?
#
loop_
_entity_poly.entity_id
_entity_poly.type
_entity_poly.pdbx_seq_one_letter_code
_entity_poly.pdbx_strand_id
1 'polypeptide(L)'
;MVSHTVTAPGPLALTEAEANVLALYDQLQQLQLEFALLRSQRDHHASAGSSQLAGDDLVGGQSRLLEAKATLALHSSVVESAVSLQPTLNAVHHATHASVVERDLLPTIEQRDVVAIKAAKSCSELQTARGRLAELGVECLRASQQNIKLASETLLLAGRARGQNQQDVGGGRLGRDIATLEGQVKSSHHRWRVVKGAASAIVAGSGIDWVREERLRNMVLDPPD
;
A
#
# COMPACT_ATOMS: atom_id res chain seq x y z
N MET A 1 -5.63 55.30 -0.86
CA MET A 1 -5.62 53.89 -1.28
C MET A 1 -5.87 53.07 -0.03
N VAL A 2 -7.13 52.70 0.21
CA VAL A 2 -7.53 51.96 1.41
C VAL A 2 -7.31 50.48 1.12
N SER A 3 -6.30 49.91 1.77
CA SER A 3 -6.04 48.48 1.74
C SER A 3 -7.16 47.76 2.49
N HIS A 4 -8.15 47.25 1.75
CA HIS A 4 -9.11 46.31 2.31
C HIS A 4 -8.40 44.97 2.50
N THR A 5 -7.90 44.75 3.72
CA THR A 5 -7.58 43.41 4.19
C THR A 5 -8.90 42.64 4.24
N VAL A 6 -9.07 41.71 3.30
CA VAL A 6 -10.16 40.74 3.32
C VAL A 6 -9.96 39.87 4.55
N THR A 7 -10.65 40.24 5.63
CA THR A 7 -10.79 39.42 6.84
C THR A 7 -11.40 38.10 6.40
N ALA A 8 -10.66 37.00 6.57
CA ALA A 8 -11.17 35.67 6.29
C ALA A 8 -12.50 35.48 7.06
N PRO A 9 -13.60 35.08 6.40
CA PRO A 9 -14.84 34.80 7.09
C PRO A 9 -14.58 33.66 8.06
N GLY A 10 -14.78 33.94 9.35
CA GLY A 10 -14.62 32.97 10.42
C GLY A 10 -15.59 31.80 10.24
N PRO A 11 -15.28 30.63 10.82
CA PRO A 11 -16.17 29.47 10.78
C PRO A 11 -17.57 29.87 11.29
N LEU A 12 -18.62 29.30 10.70
CA LEU A 12 -19.99 29.44 11.21
C LEU A 12 -19.96 29.17 12.72
N ALA A 13 -20.19 30.21 13.52
CA ALA A 13 -20.19 30.12 14.96
C ALA A 13 -21.50 29.45 15.39
N LEU A 14 -21.50 28.12 15.36
CA LEU A 14 -22.62 27.33 15.85
C LEU A 14 -22.82 27.62 17.33
N THR A 15 -24.07 27.84 17.72
CA THR A 15 -24.45 27.87 19.13
C THR A 15 -24.24 26.47 19.74
N GLU A 16 -24.03 26.39 21.06
CA GLU A 16 -23.86 25.10 21.75
C GLU A 16 -25.07 24.16 21.51
N ALA A 17 -26.28 24.74 21.38
CA ALA A 17 -27.48 23.99 21.06
C ALA A 17 -27.43 23.38 19.66
N GLU A 18 -27.02 24.15 18.64
CA GLU A 18 -26.87 23.65 17.26
C GLU A 18 -25.78 22.59 17.16
N ALA A 19 -24.64 22.78 17.85
CA ALA A 19 -23.58 21.79 17.91
C ALA A 19 -24.06 20.47 18.55
N ASN A 20 -24.85 20.55 19.62
CA ASN A 20 -25.44 19.37 20.26
C ASN A 20 -26.44 18.65 19.35
N VAL A 21 -27.26 19.38 18.59
CA VAL A 21 -28.20 18.78 17.63
C VAL A 21 -27.46 18.02 16.53
N LEU A 22 -26.37 18.59 16.00
CA LEU A 22 -25.54 17.90 15.02
C LEU A 22 -24.86 16.65 15.59
N ALA A 23 -24.33 16.72 16.82
CA ALA A 23 -23.76 15.56 17.49
C ALA A 23 -24.80 14.45 17.73
N LEU A 24 -26.04 14.81 18.08
CA LEU A 24 -27.15 13.85 18.20
C LEU A 24 -27.52 13.24 16.84
N TYR A 25 -27.48 14.02 15.76
CA TYR A 25 -27.70 13.52 14.41
C TYR A 25 -26.64 12.49 14.01
N ASP A 26 -25.36 12.77 14.28
CA ASP A 26 -24.25 11.84 14.03
C ASP A 26 -24.40 10.54 14.82
N GLN A 27 -24.77 10.64 16.10
CA GLN A 27 -25.07 9.48 16.94
C GLN A 27 -26.26 8.68 16.41
N LEU A 28 -27.30 9.35 15.91
CA LEU A 28 -28.46 8.71 15.33
C LEU A 28 -28.08 7.96 14.04
N GLN A 29 -27.26 8.54 13.16
CA GLN A 29 -26.74 7.86 11.98
C GLN A 29 -25.93 6.61 12.37
N GLN A 30 -25.08 6.72 13.38
CA GLN A 30 -24.30 5.58 13.88
C GLN A 30 -25.21 4.46 14.41
N LEU A 31 -26.20 4.79 15.23
CA LEU A 31 -27.16 3.82 15.75
C LEU A 31 -27.98 3.16 14.64
N GLN A 32 -28.39 3.91 13.61
CA GLN A 32 -29.08 3.34 12.45
C GLN A 32 -28.22 2.30 11.72
N LEU A 33 -26.92 2.56 11.58
CA LEU A 33 -25.98 1.61 11.00
C LEU A 33 -25.81 0.37 11.89
N GLU A 34 -25.68 0.55 13.20
CA GLU A 34 -25.60 -0.56 14.17
C GLU A 34 -26.87 -1.42 14.15
N PHE A 35 -28.06 -0.81 14.12
CA PHE A 35 -29.33 -1.52 13.98
C PHE A 35 -29.42 -2.29 12.66
N ALA A 36 -28.99 -1.70 11.55
CA ALA A 36 -28.96 -2.39 10.25
C ALA A 36 -28.01 -3.60 10.27
N LEU A 37 -26.84 -3.48 10.92
CA LEU A 37 -25.91 -4.60 11.11
C LEU A 37 -26.52 -5.70 11.98
N LEU A 38 -27.08 -5.35 13.15
CA LEU A 38 -27.69 -6.32 14.06
C LEU A 38 -28.88 -7.05 13.41
N ARG A 39 -29.71 -6.33 12.66
CA ARG A 39 -30.81 -6.93 11.88
C ARG A 39 -30.28 -7.92 10.86
N SER A 40 -29.25 -7.54 10.10
CA SER A 40 -28.63 -8.42 9.11
C SER A 40 -28.03 -9.69 9.75
N GLN A 41 -27.38 -9.57 10.91
CA GLN A 41 -26.85 -10.73 11.65
C GLN A 41 -27.97 -11.64 12.16
N ARG A 42 -29.05 -11.07 12.69
CA ARG A 42 -30.22 -11.83 13.17
C ARG A 42 -30.88 -12.60 12.03
N ASP A 43 -31.04 -11.97 10.87
CA ASP A 43 -31.61 -12.60 9.67
C ASP A 43 -30.71 -13.74 9.16
N HIS A 44 -29.38 -13.59 9.24
CA HIS A 44 -28.43 -14.66 8.94
C HIS A 44 -28.52 -15.83 9.94
N HIS A 45 -28.62 -15.56 11.25
CA HIS A 45 -28.74 -16.61 12.27
C HIS A 45 -30.09 -17.34 12.24
N ALA A 46 -31.18 -16.66 11.90
CA ALA A 46 -32.50 -17.28 11.71
C ALA A 46 -32.53 -18.23 10.50
N SER A 47 -31.78 -17.92 9.44
CA SER A 47 -31.66 -18.79 8.26
C SER A 47 -30.75 -20.01 8.49
N ALA A 48 -29.79 -19.92 9.43
CA ALA A 48 -28.84 -21.01 9.73
C ALA A 48 -29.46 -22.21 10.48
N GLY A 49 -30.70 -22.11 10.99
CA GLY A 49 -31.43 -23.24 11.60
C GLY A 49 -31.97 -24.28 10.61
N SER A 50 -31.89 -24.00 9.30
CA SER A 50 -32.36 -24.87 8.20
C SER A 50 -31.16 -25.58 7.55
N SER A 51 -30.74 -26.72 8.14
CA SER A 51 -29.44 -27.38 7.88
C SER A 51 -29.28 -28.10 6.52
N GLN A 52 -30.04 -27.79 5.46
CA GLN A 52 -29.95 -28.52 4.17
C GLN A 52 -29.76 -27.65 2.90
N LEU A 53 -29.66 -26.31 3.01
CA LEU A 53 -29.50 -25.38 1.87
C LEU A 53 -28.32 -24.39 2.01
N ALA A 54 -27.34 -24.72 2.87
CA ALA A 54 -26.33 -23.80 3.39
C ALA A 54 -25.48 -23.02 2.37
N GLY A 55 -25.34 -23.46 1.11
CA GLY A 55 -24.58 -22.72 0.09
C GLY A 55 -25.37 -21.60 -0.58
N ASP A 56 -26.63 -21.87 -0.95
CA ASP A 56 -27.48 -20.95 -1.72
C ASP A 56 -28.12 -19.89 -0.80
N ASP A 57 -28.46 -20.29 0.44
CA ASP A 57 -29.00 -19.40 1.45
C ASP A 57 -27.97 -18.36 1.95
N LEU A 58 -26.67 -18.69 1.94
CA LEU A 58 -25.61 -17.74 2.30
C LEU A 58 -25.42 -16.66 1.24
N VAL A 59 -25.43 -17.03 -0.04
CA VAL A 59 -25.33 -16.08 -1.16
C VAL A 59 -26.58 -15.19 -1.21
N GLY A 60 -27.77 -15.79 -1.00
CA GLY A 60 -29.03 -15.05 -0.89
C GLY A 60 -29.10 -14.13 0.33
N GLY A 61 -28.50 -14.52 1.47
CA GLY A 61 -28.39 -13.65 2.64
C GLY A 61 -27.44 -12.48 2.42
N GLN A 62 -26.26 -12.73 1.83
CA GLN A 62 -25.28 -11.67 1.54
C GLN A 62 -25.82 -10.65 0.54
N SER A 63 -26.52 -11.09 -0.51
CA SER A 63 -27.13 -10.19 -1.49
C SER A 63 -28.21 -9.31 -0.85
N ARG A 64 -29.08 -9.87 0.00
CA ARG A 64 -30.08 -9.10 0.76
C ARG A 64 -29.46 -8.11 1.74
N LEU A 65 -28.35 -8.48 2.41
CA LEU A 65 -27.60 -7.56 3.28
C LEU A 65 -27.01 -6.41 2.46
N LEU A 66 -26.39 -6.70 1.31
CA LEU A 66 -25.84 -5.69 0.43
C LEU A 66 -26.93 -4.78 -0.15
N GLU A 67 -28.09 -5.33 -0.51
CA GLU A 67 -29.26 -4.58 -0.96
C GLU A 67 -29.82 -3.68 0.14
N ALA A 68 -29.95 -4.19 1.37
CA ALA A 68 -30.36 -3.39 2.53
C ALA A 68 -29.38 -2.26 2.83
N LYS A 69 -28.07 -2.51 2.73
CA LYS A 69 -27.04 -1.46 2.88
C LYS A 69 -27.11 -0.43 1.77
N ALA A 70 -27.27 -0.88 0.53
CA ALA A 70 -27.38 0.00 -0.62
C ALA A 70 -28.63 0.89 -0.53
N THR A 71 -29.78 0.31 -0.17
CA THR A 71 -31.03 1.06 -0.01
C THR A 71 -30.96 2.08 1.13
N LEU A 72 -30.36 1.74 2.27
CA LEU A 72 -30.15 2.67 3.37
C LEU A 72 -29.17 3.80 3.00
N ALA A 73 -28.09 3.49 2.29
CA ALA A 73 -27.15 4.49 1.79
C ALA A 73 -27.81 5.43 0.78
N LEU A 74 -28.62 4.90 -0.15
CA LEU A 74 -29.38 5.69 -1.11
C LEU A 74 -30.41 6.59 -0.41
N HIS A 75 -31.16 6.06 0.56
CA HIS A 75 -32.12 6.84 1.33
C HIS A 75 -31.43 8.01 2.06
N SER A 76 -30.31 7.72 2.75
CA SER A 76 -29.53 8.75 3.45
C SER A 76 -29.01 9.82 2.49
N SER A 77 -28.50 9.41 1.32
CA SER A 77 -28.03 10.35 0.29
C SER A 77 -29.15 11.21 -0.29
N VAL A 78 -30.34 10.64 -0.53
CA VAL A 78 -31.50 11.40 -1.03
C VAL A 78 -31.97 12.42 0.01
N VAL A 79 -32.05 12.02 1.29
CA VAL A 79 -32.42 12.93 2.38
C VAL A 79 -31.39 14.05 2.53
N GLU A 80 -30.10 13.72 2.56
CA GLU A 80 -29.02 14.70 2.65
C GLU A 80 -29.01 15.67 1.47
N SER A 81 -29.19 15.16 0.25
CA SER A 81 -29.30 15.98 -0.95
C SER A 81 -30.51 16.91 -0.86
N ALA A 82 -31.69 16.39 -0.52
CA ALA A 82 -32.90 17.20 -0.38
C ALA A 82 -32.77 18.30 0.69
N VAL A 83 -32.12 18.01 1.82
CA VAL A 83 -31.91 18.97 2.92
C VAL A 83 -30.84 20.01 2.59
N SER A 84 -29.79 19.63 1.86
CA SER A 84 -28.67 20.52 1.54
C SER A 84 -28.85 21.36 0.26
N LEU A 85 -29.62 20.89 -0.72
CA LEU A 85 -29.75 21.56 -2.02
C LEU A 85 -30.45 22.92 -1.90
N GLN A 86 -31.53 23.00 -1.13
CA GLN A 86 -32.33 24.21 -1.04
C GLN A 86 -31.55 25.36 -0.36
N PRO A 87 -30.91 25.16 0.80
CA PRO A 87 -30.07 26.19 1.42
C PRO A 87 -28.87 26.58 0.54
N THR A 88 -28.22 25.63 -0.13
CA THR A 88 -27.05 25.94 -0.98
C THR A 88 -27.44 26.74 -2.22
N LEU A 89 -28.57 26.40 -2.87
CA LEU A 89 -29.08 27.14 -4.01
C LEU A 89 -29.51 28.56 -3.61
N ASN A 90 -30.18 28.72 -2.47
CA ASN A 90 -30.55 30.02 -1.94
C ASN A 90 -29.34 30.88 -1.56
N ALA A 91 -28.31 30.27 -0.96
CA ALA A 91 -27.06 30.92 -0.57
C ALA A 91 -26.31 31.48 -1.79
N VAL A 92 -26.16 30.68 -2.84
CA VAL A 92 -25.40 31.03 -4.05
C VAL A 92 -26.17 32.02 -4.94
N HIS A 93 -27.48 31.84 -5.09
CA HIS A 93 -28.28 32.68 -6.00
C HIS A 93 -28.89 33.92 -5.35
N HIS A 94 -28.60 34.18 -4.07
CA HIS A 94 -29.20 35.26 -3.29
C HIS A 94 -30.71 35.34 -3.48
N ALA A 95 -31.38 34.19 -3.37
CA ALA A 95 -32.81 34.10 -3.68
C ALA A 95 -33.60 35.17 -2.90
N THR A 96 -34.63 35.74 -3.53
CA THR A 96 -35.41 36.85 -2.98
C THR A 96 -36.02 36.52 -1.61
N HIS A 97 -36.28 35.23 -1.36
CA HIS A 97 -36.81 34.68 -0.11
C HIS A 97 -35.77 33.89 0.72
N ALA A 98 -34.47 34.00 0.41
CA ALA A 98 -33.42 33.34 1.19
C ALA A 98 -33.40 33.89 2.62
N SER A 99 -33.38 32.99 3.61
CA SER A 99 -33.25 33.39 5.01
C SER A 99 -31.87 33.99 5.28
N VAL A 100 -31.72 34.77 6.35
CA VAL A 100 -30.41 35.37 6.74
C VAL A 100 -29.37 34.27 6.96
N VAL A 101 -29.78 33.18 7.62
CA VAL A 101 -28.93 32.01 7.87
C VAL A 101 -28.45 31.37 6.56
N GLU A 102 -29.33 31.24 5.56
CA GLU A 102 -28.95 30.69 4.24
C GLU A 102 -27.94 31.60 3.50
N ARG A 103 -28.07 32.92 3.62
CA ARG A 103 -27.12 33.86 3.00
C ARG A 103 -25.74 33.79 3.66
N ASP A 104 -25.68 33.55 4.96
CA ASP A 104 -24.44 33.42 5.72
C ASP A 104 -23.69 32.11 5.43
N LEU A 105 -24.31 31.14 4.74
CA LEU A 105 -23.65 29.89 4.31
C LEU A 105 -22.66 30.08 3.16
N LEU A 106 -22.81 31.14 2.36
CA LEU A 106 -22.01 31.38 1.15
C LEU A 106 -20.48 31.25 1.38
N PRO A 107 -19.85 31.92 2.36
CA PRO A 107 -18.41 31.78 2.58
C PRO A 107 -17.98 30.34 2.93
N THR A 108 -18.83 29.59 3.63
CA THR A 108 -18.55 28.19 3.98
C THR A 108 -18.66 27.29 2.76
N ILE A 109 -19.62 27.56 1.87
CA ILE A 109 -19.77 26.86 0.59
C ILE A 109 -18.55 27.11 -0.29
N GLU A 110 -18.09 28.36 -0.41
CA GLU A 110 -16.88 28.69 -1.18
C GLU A 110 -15.63 27.99 -0.62
N GLN A 111 -15.46 27.97 0.70
CA GLN A 111 -14.36 27.24 1.34
C GLN A 111 -14.44 25.74 1.07
N ARG A 112 -15.63 25.15 1.21
CA ARG A 112 -15.88 23.74 0.88
C ARG A 112 -15.52 23.45 -0.56
N ASP A 113 -15.92 24.28 -1.51
CA ASP A 113 -15.68 24.07 -2.93
C ASP A 113 -14.18 24.14 -3.25
N VAL A 114 -13.44 25.08 -2.64
CA VAL A 114 -11.98 25.15 -2.75
C VAL A 114 -11.31 23.88 -2.21
N VAL A 115 -11.76 23.37 -1.06
CA VAL A 115 -11.25 22.12 -0.48
C VAL A 115 -11.61 20.92 -1.35
N ALA A 116 -12.83 20.85 -1.85
CA ALA A 116 -13.30 19.78 -2.73
C ALA A 116 -12.50 19.72 -4.03
N ILE A 117 -12.19 20.87 -4.64
CA ILE A 117 -11.33 20.95 -5.82
C ILE A 117 -9.92 20.43 -5.50
N LYS A 118 -9.34 20.81 -4.36
CA LYS A 118 -8.02 20.32 -3.93
C LYS A 118 -8.03 18.81 -3.68
N ALA A 119 -9.05 18.30 -3.01
CA ALA A 119 -9.22 16.87 -2.75
C ALA A 119 -9.41 16.08 -4.05
N ALA A 120 -10.21 16.57 -4.99
CA ALA A 120 -10.40 15.96 -6.30
C ALA A 120 -9.10 15.90 -7.11
N LYS A 121 -8.29 16.98 -7.10
CA LYS A 121 -6.96 17.00 -7.71
C LYS A 121 -6.03 15.95 -7.08
N SER A 122 -5.95 15.90 -5.76
CA SER A 122 -5.13 14.91 -5.05
C SER A 122 -5.58 13.47 -5.34
N CYS A 123 -6.88 13.21 -5.39
CA CYS A 123 -7.42 11.91 -5.75
C CYS A 123 -7.07 11.51 -7.20
N SER A 124 -7.17 12.46 -8.14
CA SER A 124 -6.75 12.25 -9.53
C SER A 124 -5.25 11.94 -9.63
N GLU A 125 -4.40 12.72 -8.96
CA GLU A 125 -2.95 12.48 -8.90
C GLU A 125 -2.65 11.09 -8.33
N LEU A 126 -3.28 10.73 -7.21
CA LEU A 126 -3.15 9.42 -6.59
C LEU A 126 -3.58 8.29 -7.54
N GLN A 127 -4.69 8.48 -8.25
CA GLN A 127 -5.17 7.48 -9.22
C GLN A 127 -4.19 7.31 -10.38
N THR A 128 -3.61 8.41 -10.89
CA THR A 128 -2.56 8.31 -11.93
C THR A 128 -1.30 7.64 -11.43
N ALA A 129 -0.88 7.91 -10.18
CA ALA A 129 0.26 7.26 -9.55
C ALA A 129 0.03 5.75 -9.36
N ARG A 130 -1.18 5.34 -8.94
CA ARG A 130 -1.58 3.94 -8.86
C ARG A 130 -1.57 3.26 -10.23
N GLY A 131 -2.06 3.95 -11.27
CA GLY A 131 -1.99 3.46 -12.64
C GLY A 131 -0.56 3.16 -13.08
N ARG A 132 0.35 4.13 -12.87
CA ARG A 132 1.79 3.95 -13.17
C ARG A 132 2.43 2.82 -12.37
N LEU A 133 2.10 2.68 -11.09
CA LEU A 133 2.60 1.57 -10.26
C LEU A 133 2.11 0.22 -10.78
N ALA A 134 0.86 0.13 -11.24
CA ALA A 134 0.33 -1.09 -11.83
C ALA A 134 1.03 -1.44 -13.15
N GLU A 135 1.26 -0.46 -14.02
CA GLU A 135 2.02 -0.63 -15.26
C GLU A 135 3.45 -1.12 -15.00
N LEU A 136 4.18 -0.45 -14.09
CA LEU A 136 5.51 -0.85 -13.66
C LEU A 136 5.52 -2.25 -13.02
N GLY A 137 4.47 -2.60 -12.26
CA GLY A 137 4.31 -3.93 -11.69
C GLY A 137 4.21 -5.01 -12.77
N VAL A 138 3.43 -4.75 -13.84
CA VAL A 138 3.32 -5.66 -14.99
C VAL A 138 4.64 -5.77 -15.75
N GLU A 139 5.36 -4.66 -15.96
CA GLU A 139 6.67 -4.66 -16.61
C GLU A 139 7.72 -5.43 -15.81
N CYS A 140 7.75 -5.26 -14.49
CA CYS A 140 8.65 -5.99 -13.58
C CYS A 140 8.38 -7.50 -13.61
N LEU A 141 7.10 -7.90 -13.62
CA LEU A 141 6.72 -9.31 -13.77
C LEU A 141 7.17 -9.87 -15.13
N ARG A 142 7.00 -9.11 -16.22
CA ARG A 142 7.48 -9.53 -17.55
C ARG A 142 9.00 -9.68 -17.60
N ALA A 143 9.73 -8.70 -17.06
CA ALA A 143 11.18 -8.72 -17.01
C ALA A 143 11.70 -9.88 -16.13
N SER A 144 11.07 -10.14 -14.99
CA SER A 144 11.47 -11.28 -14.14
C SER A 144 11.24 -12.63 -14.82
N GLN A 145 10.12 -12.81 -15.54
CA GLN A 145 9.88 -14.01 -16.35
C GLN A 145 10.93 -14.19 -17.46
N GLN A 146 11.29 -13.11 -18.14
CA GLN A 146 12.35 -13.13 -19.16
C GLN A 146 13.71 -13.47 -18.56
N ASN A 147 14.06 -12.87 -17.41
CA ASN A 147 15.30 -13.16 -16.71
C ASN A 147 15.35 -14.63 -16.26
N ILE A 148 14.26 -15.19 -15.75
CA ILE A 148 14.18 -16.62 -15.39
C ILE A 148 14.40 -17.50 -16.62
N LYS A 149 13.75 -17.17 -17.75
CA LYS A 149 13.92 -17.91 -19.00
C LYS A 149 15.37 -17.89 -19.48
N LEU A 150 15.97 -16.70 -19.58
CA LEU A 150 17.37 -16.55 -19.99
C LEU A 150 18.35 -17.22 -19.02
N ALA A 151 18.10 -17.13 -17.70
CA ALA A 151 18.89 -17.83 -16.70
C ALA A 151 18.81 -19.36 -16.89
N SER A 152 17.63 -19.90 -17.16
CA SER A 152 17.48 -21.32 -17.47
C SER A 152 18.20 -21.74 -18.75
N GLU A 153 18.13 -20.93 -19.80
CA GLU A 153 18.81 -21.18 -21.08
C GLU A 153 20.33 -21.13 -20.92
N THR A 154 20.85 -20.14 -20.19
CA THR A 154 22.28 -20.02 -19.90
C THR A 154 22.79 -21.18 -19.04
N LEU A 155 22.04 -21.63 -18.04
CA LEU A 155 22.40 -22.83 -17.26
C LEU A 155 22.40 -24.10 -18.12
N LEU A 156 21.44 -24.26 -19.03
CA LEU A 156 21.41 -25.38 -19.98
C LEU A 156 22.63 -25.35 -20.92
N LEU A 157 22.96 -24.17 -21.47
CA LEU A 157 24.11 -24.00 -22.35
C LEU A 157 25.43 -24.20 -21.61
N ALA A 158 25.56 -23.67 -20.39
CA ALA A 158 26.73 -23.89 -19.54
C ALA A 158 26.89 -25.37 -19.18
N GLY A 159 25.78 -26.07 -18.91
CA GLY A 159 25.77 -27.52 -18.69
C GLY A 159 26.27 -28.30 -19.91
N ARG A 160 25.79 -27.95 -21.11
CA ARG A 160 26.25 -28.56 -22.38
C ARG A 160 27.74 -28.28 -22.64
N ALA A 161 28.18 -27.03 -22.48
CA ALA A 161 29.57 -26.64 -22.65
C ALA A 161 30.49 -27.34 -21.64
N ARG A 162 30.05 -27.51 -20.39
CA ARG A 162 30.80 -28.26 -19.36
C ARG A 162 30.89 -29.75 -19.70
N GLY A 163 29.82 -30.34 -20.20
CA GLY A 163 29.80 -31.73 -20.68
C GLY A 163 30.73 -31.95 -21.88
N GLN A 164 30.70 -31.04 -22.86
CA GLN A 164 31.61 -31.05 -24.01
C GLN A 164 33.07 -30.87 -23.58
N ASN A 165 33.36 -29.88 -22.73
CA ASN A 165 34.71 -29.68 -22.19
C ASN A 165 35.18 -30.89 -21.36
N GLN A 166 34.33 -31.57 -20.59
CA GLN A 166 34.73 -32.80 -19.88
C GLN A 166 35.01 -33.97 -20.84
N GLN A 167 34.28 -34.08 -21.95
CA GLN A 167 34.53 -35.07 -23.00
C GLN A 167 35.83 -34.77 -23.76
N ASP A 168 36.11 -33.50 -24.07
CA ASP A 168 37.33 -33.07 -24.76
C ASP A 168 38.58 -33.10 -23.86
N VAL A 169 38.45 -32.74 -22.57
CA VAL A 169 39.53 -32.80 -21.58
C VAL A 169 39.84 -34.24 -21.13
N GLY A 170 38.90 -35.17 -21.30
CA GLY A 170 39.14 -36.61 -21.15
C GLY A 170 40.21 -37.15 -22.11
N GLY A 171 40.49 -36.43 -23.20
CA GLY A 171 41.56 -36.70 -24.16
C GLY A 171 42.93 -36.15 -23.78
N GLY A 172 43.51 -36.60 -22.66
CA GLY A 172 44.96 -36.49 -22.40
C GLY A 172 45.56 -35.09 -22.16
N ARG A 173 46.71 -35.08 -21.44
CA ARG A 173 47.58 -33.96 -20.99
C ARG A 173 46.89 -32.77 -20.29
N LEU A 174 45.90 -32.12 -20.89
CA LEU A 174 45.13 -31.01 -20.33
C LEU A 174 44.39 -31.38 -19.03
N GLY A 175 43.86 -32.60 -18.92
CA GLY A 175 43.23 -33.07 -17.68
C GLY A 175 44.18 -33.21 -16.48
N ARG A 176 45.46 -33.54 -16.73
CA ARG A 176 46.50 -33.56 -15.68
C ARG A 176 46.88 -32.14 -15.25
N ASP A 177 46.98 -31.22 -16.21
CA ASP A 177 47.30 -29.82 -15.93
C ASP A 177 46.17 -29.14 -15.14
N ILE A 178 44.90 -29.44 -15.45
CA ILE A 178 43.75 -28.96 -14.66
C ILE A 178 43.75 -29.53 -13.24
N ALA A 179 43.99 -30.84 -13.07
CA ALA A 179 44.04 -31.46 -11.73
C ALA A 179 45.17 -30.88 -10.86
N THR A 180 46.32 -30.57 -11.47
CA THR A 180 47.45 -29.93 -10.76
C THR A 180 47.11 -28.49 -10.37
N LEU A 181 46.48 -27.71 -11.25
CA LEU A 181 46.02 -26.35 -10.96
C LEU A 181 44.94 -26.33 -9.89
N GLU A 182 43.97 -27.24 -9.91
CA GLU A 182 42.97 -27.37 -8.85
C GLU A 182 43.60 -27.71 -7.49
N GLY A 183 44.62 -28.57 -7.47
CA GLY A 183 45.40 -28.86 -6.27
C GLY A 183 46.12 -27.62 -5.74
N GLN A 184 46.72 -26.83 -6.64
CA GLN A 184 47.39 -25.58 -6.28
C GLN A 184 46.41 -24.52 -5.74
N VAL A 185 45.24 -24.36 -6.36
CA VAL A 185 44.19 -23.43 -5.90
C VAL A 185 43.66 -23.84 -4.52
N LYS A 186 43.39 -25.13 -4.29
CA LYS A 186 42.98 -25.64 -2.98
C LYS A 186 44.05 -25.38 -1.91
N SER A 187 45.33 -25.59 -2.26
CA SER A 187 46.44 -25.33 -1.34
C SER A 187 46.59 -23.82 -1.03
N SER A 188 46.40 -22.95 -2.03
CA SER A 188 46.44 -21.50 -1.88
C SER A 188 45.28 -21.00 -1.02
N HIS A 189 44.07 -21.50 -1.28
CA HIS A 189 42.88 -21.18 -0.50
C HIS A 189 43.00 -21.62 0.95
N HIS A 190 43.57 -22.81 1.19
CA HIS A 190 43.85 -23.27 2.55
C HIS A 190 44.86 -22.36 3.26
N ARG A 191 45.96 -21.98 2.59
CA ARG A 191 46.93 -21.03 3.14
C ARG A 191 46.31 -19.67 3.42
N TRP A 192 45.48 -19.15 2.51
CA TRP A 192 44.77 -17.89 2.70
C TRP A 192 43.86 -17.94 3.92
N ARG A 193 43.08 -19.03 4.10
CA ARG A 193 42.22 -19.22 5.28
C ARG A 193 43.02 -19.24 6.58
N VAL A 194 44.18 -19.91 6.59
CA VAL A 194 45.07 -19.94 7.76
C VAL A 194 45.63 -18.55 8.07
N VAL A 195 46.11 -17.81 7.07
CA VAL A 195 46.63 -16.45 7.24
C VAL A 195 45.54 -15.48 7.68
N LYS A 196 44.35 -15.57 7.09
CA LYS A 196 43.17 -14.76 7.44
C LYS A 196 42.71 -15.03 8.87
N GLY A 197 42.60 -16.31 9.26
CA GLY A 197 42.25 -16.71 10.62
C GLY A 197 43.26 -16.23 11.66
N ALA A 198 44.56 -16.37 11.38
CA ALA A 198 45.61 -15.88 12.26
C ALA A 198 45.60 -14.34 12.39
N ALA A 199 45.47 -13.61 11.28
CA ALA A 199 45.40 -12.15 11.29
C ALA A 199 44.16 -11.63 12.04
N SER A 200 43.00 -12.28 11.84
CA SER A 200 41.76 -11.96 12.55
C SER A 200 41.91 -12.17 14.06
N ALA A 201 42.49 -13.30 14.49
CA ALA A 201 42.73 -13.59 15.90
C ALA A 201 43.72 -12.60 16.56
N ILE A 202 44.77 -12.19 15.85
CA ILE A 202 45.74 -11.20 16.35
C ILE A 202 45.08 -9.83 16.54
N VAL A 203 44.32 -9.36 15.54
CA VAL A 203 43.66 -8.06 15.60
C VAL A 203 42.59 -8.04 16.68
N ALA A 204 41.72 -9.06 16.73
CA ALA A 204 40.67 -9.15 17.73
C ALA A 204 41.22 -9.34 19.16
N GLY A 205 42.33 -10.09 19.31
CA GLY A 205 43.00 -10.33 20.59
C GLY A 205 43.90 -9.19 21.09
N SER A 206 44.26 -8.24 20.22
CA SER A 206 45.14 -7.10 20.56
C SER A 206 44.47 -6.00 21.38
N GLY A 207 43.14 -6.03 21.53
CA GLY A 207 42.38 -5.00 22.24
C GLY A 207 42.24 -3.67 21.49
N ILE A 208 42.70 -3.58 20.23
CA ILE A 208 42.48 -2.44 19.34
C ILE A 208 41.00 -2.40 18.90
N ASP A 209 40.39 -1.21 18.83
CA ASP A 209 39.00 -1.03 18.37
C ASP A 209 38.89 -1.18 16.84
N TRP A 210 38.95 -2.44 16.39
CA TRP A 210 38.89 -2.84 14.99
C TRP A 210 37.51 -2.65 14.35
N VAL A 211 36.48 -2.36 15.14
CA VAL A 211 35.10 -2.18 14.66
C VAL A 211 34.94 -0.82 13.95
N ARG A 212 35.64 0.21 14.45
CA ARG A 212 35.56 1.57 13.92
C ARG A 212 36.39 1.79 12.66
N GLU A 213 37.50 1.06 12.52
CA GLU A 213 38.39 1.21 11.38
C GLU A 213 38.04 0.21 10.26
N GLU A 214 37.63 0.72 9.10
CA GLU A 214 37.20 -0.08 7.95
C GLU A 214 38.26 -1.09 7.49
N ARG A 215 39.54 -0.71 7.55
CA ARG A 215 40.66 -1.59 7.17
C ARG A 215 40.79 -2.79 8.11
N LEU A 216 40.66 -2.58 9.42
CA LEU A 216 40.74 -3.63 10.43
C LEU A 216 39.47 -4.49 10.44
N ARG A 217 38.30 -3.87 10.25
CA ARG A 217 37.03 -4.56 10.11
C ARG A 217 37.03 -5.53 8.93
N ASN A 218 37.51 -5.09 7.77
CA ASN A 218 37.62 -5.97 6.59
C ASN A 218 38.69 -7.06 6.77
N MET A 219 39.69 -6.83 7.63
CA MET A 219 40.70 -7.84 7.96
C MET A 219 40.17 -8.91 8.92
N VAL A 220 39.26 -8.56 9.83
CA VAL A 220 38.65 -9.48 10.81
C VAL A 220 37.43 -10.22 10.27
N LEU A 221 36.55 -9.54 9.52
CA LEU A 221 35.35 -10.14 8.96
C LEU A 221 35.66 -11.04 7.76
N ASP A 222 35.01 -12.19 7.71
CA ASP A 222 35.01 -13.06 6.53
C ASP A 222 34.03 -12.53 5.47
N PRO A 223 34.35 -12.68 4.16
CA PRO A 223 33.41 -12.34 3.11
C PRO A 223 32.16 -13.23 3.22
N PRO A 224 30.97 -12.70 2.86
CA PRO A 224 29.77 -13.52 2.82
C PRO A 224 29.93 -14.65 1.79
N ASP A 225 29.56 -15.87 2.19
CA ASP A 225 29.53 -17.08 1.35
C ASP A 225 28.61 -16.92 0.11
#